data_AF-A0A3N5RCW6-F1
#
_entry.id   AF-A0A3N5RCW6-F1
#
_cell.length_a   1.000
_cell.length_b   1.000
_cell.length_c   1.000
_cell.angle_alpha   90.00
_cell.angle_beta   90.00
_cell.angle_gamma   90.00
#
_symmetry.space_group_name_H-M   'P 1'
#
loop_
_entity.id
_entity.type
_entity.pdbx_description
1 polymer ?
#
loop_
_entity_poly.entity_id
_entity_poly.type
_entity_poly.pdbx_seq_one_letter_code
_entity_poly.pdbx_strand_id
1 'polypeptide(L)'
;MIESNTVYFVGSGPGDPELITLKAKKLLESADVVVYSGSLLNPKLLEYAKEGATLHDAALLDRIKIYEILRDSTKQGKLAIRFHDGDPAL
;
A
#
# COMPACT_ATOMS: atom_id res chain seq x y z
N MET A 1 -3.97 1.06 17.17
CA MET A 1 -5.17 1.10 16.30
C MET A 1 -4.72 1.53 14.92
N ILE A 2 -5.40 1.10 13.85
CA ILE A 2 -5.14 1.60 12.48
C ILE A 2 -5.99 2.86 12.31
N GLU A 3 -5.39 3.94 11.82
CA GLU A 3 -6.03 5.26 11.71
C GLU A 3 -6.24 5.62 10.25
N SER A 4 -7.46 5.94 9.86
CA SER A 4 -7.80 6.24 8.47
C SER A 4 -7.39 7.64 8.00
N ASN A 5 -6.86 8.49 8.89
CA ASN A 5 -6.31 9.81 8.53
C ASN A 5 -4.78 9.79 8.42
N THR A 6 -4.16 8.61 8.42
CA THR A 6 -2.72 8.40 8.36
C THR A 6 -2.35 7.64 7.09
N VAL A 7 -1.29 8.08 6.40
CA VAL A 7 -0.69 7.31 5.31
C VAL A 7 0.35 6.36 5.89
N TYR A 8 0.17 5.06 5.66
CA TYR A 8 1.16 4.07 6.08
C TYR A 8 2.11 3.74 4.94
N PHE A 9 3.41 3.95 5.15
CA PHE A 9 4.47 3.40 4.30
C PHE A 9 4.79 2.00 4.79
N VAL A 10 4.68 1.03 3.89
CA VAL A 10 4.73 -0.39 4.24
C VAL A 10 5.66 -1.10 3.27
N GLY A 11 6.63 -1.85 3.81
CA GLY A 11 7.47 -2.74 3.03
C GLY A 11 6.81 -4.10 2.82
N SER A 12 6.94 -4.66 1.63
CA SER A 12 6.48 -6.01 1.31
C SER A 12 7.45 -7.12 1.72
N GLY A 13 8.67 -6.75 2.11
CA GLY A 13 9.75 -7.73 2.26
C GLY A 13 10.31 -8.18 0.90
N PRO A 14 11.11 -9.25 0.85
CA PRO A 14 11.94 -9.62 -0.30
C PRO A 14 11.19 -10.34 -1.44
N GLY A 15 9.85 -10.36 -1.42
CA GLY A 15 9.02 -10.86 -2.52
C GLY A 15 8.19 -12.10 -2.18
N ASP A 16 8.62 -12.99 -1.29
CA ASP A 16 7.79 -14.11 -0.84
C ASP A 16 6.60 -13.59 0.01
N PRO A 17 5.34 -13.91 -0.33
CA PRO A 17 4.17 -13.47 0.44
C PRO A 17 4.16 -13.86 1.91
N GLU A 18 4.87 -14.93 2.31
CA GLU A 18 4.95 -15.36 3.70
C GLU A 18 6.00 -14.58 4.51
N LEU A 19 6.89 -13.83 3.84
CA LEU A 19 7.91 -12.99 4.47
C LEU A 19 7.43 -11.56 4.76
N ILE A 20 6.16 -11.26 4.46
CA ILE A 20 5.54 -10.00 4.87
C ILE A 20 5.36 -9.97 6.40
N THR A 21 5.50 -8.79 7.02
CA THR A 21 5.19 -8.66 8.44
C THR A 21 3.69 -8.82 8.72
N LEU A 22 3.33 -9.33 9.91
CA LEU A 22 1.93 -9.47 10.33
C LEU A 22 1.17 -8.13 10.31
N LYS A 23 1.84 -7.02 10.62
CA LYS A 23 1.22 -5.69 10.62
C LYS A 23 0.96 -5.19 9.20
N ALA A 24 1.89 -5.43 8.26
CA ALA A 24 1.74 -5.07 6.87
C ALA A 24 0.57 -5.82 6.21
N LYS A 25 0.44 -7.14 6.47
CA LYS A 25 -0.71 -7.92 6.01
C LYS A 25 -2.04 -7.35 6.53
N LYS A 26 -2.15 -7.07 7.84
CA LYS A 26 -3.35 -6.47 8.44
C LYS A 26 -3.72 -5.12 7.84
N LEU A 27 -2.71 -4.31 7.49
CA LEU A 27 -2.91 -3.03 6.82
C LEU A 27 -3.46 -3.23 5.39
N LEU A 28 -2.91 -4.17 4.62
CA LEU A 28 -3.43 -4.53 3.28
C LEU A 28 -4.88 -5.01 3.35
N GLU A 29 -5.20 -5.90 4.28
CA GLU A 29 -6.55 -6.45 4.49
C GLU A 29 -7.59 -5.40 4.90
N SER A 30 -7.14 -4.24 5.38
CA SER A 30 -8.02 -3.15 5.83
C SER A 30 -8.02 -1.95 4.88
N ALA A 31 -7.02 -1.81 4.01
CA ALA A 31 -6.79 -0.61 3.23
C ALA A 31 -7.89 -0.38 2.18
N ASP A 32 -8.37 0.85 2.10
CA ASP A 32 -9.29 1.27 1.05
C ASP A 32 -8.53 1.67 -0.22
N VAL A 33 -7.31 2.17 -0.07
CA VAL A 33 -6.45 2.61 -1.18
C VAL A 33 -5.04 2.09 -0.99
N VAL A 34 -4.50 1.42 -2.01
CA VAL A 34 -3.14 0.88 -2.03
C VAL A 34 -2.41 1.45 -3.23
N VAL A 35 -1.31 2.17 -3.00
CA VAL A 35 -0.38 2.56 -4.07
C VAL A 35 0.85 1.67 -3.98
N TYR A 36 1.07 0.77 -4.94
CA TYR A 36 2.14 -0.25 -4.90
C TYR A 36 3.26 0.01 -5.91
N SER A 37 4.46 -0.55 -5.67
CA SER A 37 5.68 -0.29 -6.47
C SER A 37 5.82 -1.16 -7.73
N GLY A 38 4.79 -1.20 -8.57
CA GLY A 38 4.82 -1.82 -9.90
C GLY A 38 5.41 -3.22 -9.94
N SER A 39 6.20 -3.50 -10.98
CA SER A 39 6.74 -4.85 -11.28
C SER A 39 7.76 -5.39 -10.28
N LEU A 40 8.28 -4.56 -9.37
CA LEU A 40 9.19 -5.01 -8.32
C LEU A 40 8.44 -5.78 -7.22
N LEU A 41 7.13 -5.54 -7.09
CA LEU A 41 6.30 -6.18 -6.08
C LEU A 41 5.73 -7.50 -6.61
N ASN A 42 5.81 -8.57 -5.81
CA ASN A 42 5.14 -9.83 -6.15
C ASN A 42 3.61 -9.63 -6.14
N PRO A 43 2.89 -9.82 -7.26
CA PRO A 43 1.45 -9.56 -7.34
C PRO A 43 0.61 -10.37 -6.34
N LYS A 44 1.08 -11.55 -5.89
CA LYS A 44 0.38 -12.37 -4.89
C LYS A 44 0.16 -11.64 -3.57
N LEU A 45 1.03 -10.68 -3.23
CA LEU A 45 0.86 -9.85 -2.02
C LEU A 45 -0.39 -8.96 -2.10
N LEU A 46 -0.80 -8.57 -3.31
CA LEU A 46 -2.00 -7.76 -3.54
C LEU A 46 -3.29 -8.57 -3.34
N GLU A 47 -3.22 -9.91 -3.32
CA GLU A 47 -4.37 -10.77 -2.99
C GLU A 47 -4.82 -10.61 -1.53
N TYR A 48 -3.95 -10.08 -0.65
CA TYR A 48 -4.34 -9.70 0.71
C TYR A 48 -5.13 -8.39 0.78
N ALA A 49 -5.22 -7.63 -0.30
CA ALA A 49 -5.97 -6.38 -0.30
C ALA A 49 -7.45 -6.65 -0.02
N LYS A 50 -8.06 -5.76 0.77
CA LYS A 50 -9.51 -5.74 1.01
C LYS A 50 -10.29 -5.81 -0.31
N GLU A 51 -11.39 -6.55 -0.33
CA GLU A 51 -12.32 -6.54 -1.46
C GLU A 51 -12.86 -5.11 -1.70
N GLY A 52 -12.77 -4.65 -2.95
CA GLY A 52 -13.14 -3.29 -3.32
C GLY A 52 -12.10 -2.22 -2.99
N ALA A 53 -10.91 -2.59 -2.52
CA ALA A 53 -9.79 -1.65 -2.42
C ALA A 53 -9.38 -1.13 -3.80
N THR A 54 -9.08 0.17 -3.87
CA THR A 54 -8.53 0.77 -5.09
C THR A 54 -7.02 0.56 -5.13
N LEU A 55 -6.54 -0.16 -6.15
CA LEU A 55 -5.12 -0.43 -6.37
C LEU A 55 -4.56 0.52 -7.44
N HIS A 56 -3.49 1.24 -7.10
CA HIS A 56 -2.77 2.12 -8.01
C HIS A 56 -1.33 1.64 -8.20
N ASP A 57 -0.94 1.40 -9.44
CA ASP A 57 0.45 1.13 -9.78
C ASP A 57 1.25 2.44 -9.81
N ALA A 58 2.20 2.58 -8.88
CA ALA A 58 3.08 3.74 -8.83
C ALA A 58 3.97 3.87 -10.07
N ALA A 59 4.28 2.78 -10.79
CA ALA A 59 5.10 2.82 -12.00
C ALA A 59 4.41 3.54 -13.17
N LEU A 60 3.08 3.70 -13.11
CA LEU A 60 2.27 4.38 -14.12
C LEU A 60 1.95 5.84 -13.75
N LEU A 61 2.46 6.32 -12.61
CA LEU A 61 2.09 7.61 -12.03
C LEU A 61 3.32 8.46 -11.74
N ASP A 62 3.19 9.76 -11.91
CA ASP A 62 4.19 10.69 -11.39
C ASP A 62 4.08 10.84 -9.86
N ARG A 63 5.15 11.37 -9.26
CA ARG A 63 5.22 11.57 -7.80
C ARG A 63 4.12 12.47 -7.26
N ILE A 64 3.77 13.54 -7.98
CA ILE A 64 2.74 14.49 -7.54
C ILE A 64 1.41 13.75 -7.43
N LYS A 65 1.10 12.93 -8.44
CA LYS A 65 -0.14 12.17 -8.47
C LYS A 65 -0.24 11.14 -7.35
N ILE A 66 0.86 10.46 -7.03
CA ILE A 66 0.92 9.54 -5.88
C ILE A 66 0.60 10.30 -4.57
N TYR A 67 1.20 11.48 -4.36
CA TYR A 67 0.92 12.28 -3.17
C TYR A 67 -0.53 12.76 -3.09
N GLU A 68 -1.12 13.19 -4.22
CA GLU A 68 -2.52 13.58 -4.28
C GLU A 68 -3.45 12.41 -3.89
N ILE A 69 -3.24 11.24 -4.47
CA ILE A 69 -4.04 10.04 -4.17
C ILE A 69 -3.99 9.72 -2.67
N LEU A 70 -2.79 9.67 -2.08
CA LEU A 70 -2.63 9.33 -0.66
C LEU A 70 -3.24 10.39 0.27
N ARG A 71 -2.97 11.68 -0.01
CA ARG A 71 -3.48 12.81 0.77
C ARG A 71 -5.00 12.91 0.70
N ASP A 72 -5.57 12.83 -0.49
CA ASP A 72 -7.00 13.05 -0.68
C ASP A 72 -7.82 11.87 -0.17
N SER A 73 -7.25 10.65 -0.21
CA SER A 73 -7.85 9.46 0.42
C SER A 73 -7.93 9.61 1.93
N THR A 74 -6.83 9.97 2.59
CA THR A 74 -6.81 10.15 4.06
C THR A 74 -7.73 11.27 4.52
N LYS A 75 -7.80 12.39 3.78
CA LYS A 75 -8.77 13.47 4.02
C LYS A 75 -10.23 13.03 3.93
N GLN A 76 -10.53 12.00 3.14
CA GLN A 76 -11.86 11.39 3.05
C GLN A 76 -12.11 10.34 4.15
N GLY A 77 -11.17 10.16 5.09
CA GLY A 77 -11.25 9.12 6.12
C GLY A 77 -11.04 7.70 5.59
N LYS A 78 -10.39 7.56 4.42
CA LYS A 78 -10.03 6.26 3.83
C LYS A 78 -8.65 5.84 4.28
N LEU A 79 -8.50 4.56 4.63
CA LEU A 79 -7.19 4.01 4.95
C LEU A 79 -6.35 3.88 3.68
N ALA A 80 -5.29 4.68 3.58
CA ALA A 80 -4.37 4.70 2.44
C ALA A 80 -3.00 4.15 2.82
N ILE A 81 -2.46 3.27 1.98
CA ILE A 81 -1.12 2.71 2.15
C ILE A 81 -0.25 2.95 0.91
N ARG A 82 1.02 3.25 1.15
CA ARG A 82 2.06 3.22 0.13
C ARG A 82 2.89 1.95 0.33
N PHE A 83 2.70 0.98 -0.56
CA PHE A 83 3.29 -0.35 -0.47
C PHE A 83 4.54 -0.44 -1.34
N HIS A 84 5.70 -0.54 -0.70
CA HIS A 84 7.01 -0.59 -1.32
C HIS A 84 7.53 -2.02 -1.37
N ASP A 85 8.31 -2.32 -2.41
CA ASP A 85 9.15 -3.52 -2.43
C ASP A 85 10.22 -3.42 -1.33
N GLY A 86 10.57 -4.55 -0.69
CA GLY A 86 11.58 -4.59 0.36
C GLY A 86 11.22 -3.77 1.61
N ASP A 87 12.13 -2.87 2.00
CA ASP A 87 11.98 -1.93 3.13
C ASP A 87 11.99 -0.48 2.58
N PRO A 88 11.00 0.38 2.92
CA PRO A 88 10.95 1.77 2.46
C PRO A 88 12.14 2.65 2.85
N ALA A 89 12.97 2.23 3.81
CA ALA A 89 14.10 3.02 4.30
C ALA A 89 15.38 2.89 3.46
N LEU A 90 15.42 1.96 2.50
CA LEU A 90 16.57 1.67 1.63
C LEU A 90 16.31 2.16 0.19
#